data_AF-A0A6B3GT81-F1
#
_entry.id   AF-A0A6B3GT81-F1
#
_cell.length_a   1.000
_cell.length_b   1.000
_cell.length_c   1.000
_cell.angle_alpha   90.00
_cell.angle_beta   90.00
_cell.angle_gamma   90.00
#
_symmetry.space_group_name_H-M   'P 1'
#
loop_
_entity.id
_entity.type
_entity.pdbx_description
1 polymer ?
#
loop_
_entity_poly.entity_id
_entity_poly.type
_entity_poly.pdbx_seq_one_letter_code
_entity_poly.pdbx_strand_id
1 'polypeptide(L)'
;GLTAERGLSTSNMLSASVDRALVHAAAEVVVLADHTKLGSDTMFQTVPTELITRLVTDEPPLHDERAAAELQSLADQGVEVTVAGPDADAPGGDAPPPGGRPRRDMPLPGQRRTQNGGLGPQLRSASALTDVSGEQRARVADLRRR
;
A
#
# COMPACT_ATOMS: atom_id res chain seq x y z
N GLY A 1 -6.52 7.25 3.90
CA GLY A 1 -7.13 6.54 5.03
C GLY A 1 -8.40 5.87 4.56
N LEU A 2 -9.17 5.34 5.48
CA LEU A 2 -10.39 4.59 5.20
C LEU A 2 -11.45 4.98 6.23
N THR A 3 -12.63 5.38 5.77
CA THR A 3 -13.81 5.60 6.63
C THR A 3 -15.02 4.94 5.99
N ALA A 4 -16.03 4.59 6.80
CA ALA A 4 -17.27 4.03 6.28
C ALA A 4 -18.09 5.03 5.45
N GLU A 5 -18.02 6.33 5.78
CA GLU A 5 -18.75 7.36 5.05
C GLU A 5 -18.14 7.66 3.67
N ARG A 6 -16.81 7.67 3.58
CA ARG A 6 -16.10 8.12 2.36
C ARG A 6 -15.36 7.01 1.64
N GLY A 7 -15.12 5.87 2.24
CA GLY A 7 -14.33 4.80 1.65
C GLY A 7 -12.83 5.12 1.65
N LEU A 8 -12.09 4.53 0.70
CA LEU A 8 -10.65 4.64 0.61
C LEU A 8 -10.25 6.02 0.08
N SER A 9 -9.24 6.63 0.73
CA SER A 9 -8.72 7.95 0.37
C SER A 9 -7.19 8.01 0.43
N THR A 10 -6.61 8.93 -0.35
CA THR A 10 -5.19 9.25 -0.36
C THR A 10 -4.95 10.76 -0.35
N SER A 11 -3.78 11.19 0.15
CA SER A 11 -3.34 12.59 0.10
C SER A 11 -2.67 12.97 -1.23
N ASN A 12 -2.33 11.99 -2.07
CA ASN A 12 -1.68 12.21 -3.36
C ASN A 12 -2.68 12.20 -4.52
N MET A 13 -2.86 13.34 -5.19
CA MET A 13 -3.75 13.46 -6.35
C MET A 13 -3.41 12.51 -7.50
N LEU A 14 -2.11 12.35 -7.81
CA LEU A 14 -1.71 11.53 -8.95
C LEU A 14 -2.01 10.06 -8.68
N SER A 15 -1.69 9.58 -7.48
CA SER A 15 -2.10 8.24 -7.02
C SER A 15 -3.61 8.08 -7.12
N ALA A 16 -4.40 9.05 -6.64
CA ALA A 16 -5.85 8.96 -6.69
C ALA A 16 -6.40 8.80 -8.11
N SER A 17 -5.83 9.48 -9.10
CA SER A 17 -6.25 9.35 -10.49
C SER A 17 -5.98 7.95 -11.07
N VAL A 18 -4.82 7.37 -10.74
CA VAL A 18 -4.43 6.04 -11.18
C VAL A 18 -5.25 4.97 -10.47
N ASP A 19 -5.40 5.08 -9.15
CA ASP A 19 -6.17 4.14 -8.33
C ASP A 19 -7.62 4.06 -8.80
N ARG A 20 -8.26 5.20 -9.11
CA ARG A 20 -9.62 5.23 -9.67
C ARG A 20 -9.70 4.51 -11.02
N ALA A 21 -8.71 4.70 -11.89
CA ALA A 21 -8.68 4.00 -13.18
C ALA A 21 -8.52 2.49 -13.01
N LEU A 22 -7.67 2.05 -12.05
CA LEU A 22 -7.51 0.64 -11.71
C LEU A 22 -8.80 0.04 -11.14
N VAL A 23 -9.45 0.76 -10.23
CA VAL A 23 -10.72 0.36 -9.60
C VAL A 23 -11.83 0.23 -10.64
N HIS A 24 -11.93 1.16 -11.59
CA HIS A 24 -12.90 1.08 -12.69
C HIS A 24 -12.68 -0.11 -13.63
N ALA A 25 -11.46 -0.63 -13.73
CA ALA A 25 -11.14 -1.79 -14.55
C ALA A 25 -11.20 -3.12 -13.78
N ALA A 26 -11.28 -3.07 -12.45
CA ALA A 26 -11.28 -4.25 -11.61
C ALA A 26 -12.66 -4.94 -11.60
N ALA A 27 -12.65 -6.27 -11.56
CA ALA A 27 -13.87 -7.04 -11.34
C ALA A 27 -14.34 -7.01 -9.88
N GLU A 28 -13.39 -6.80 -8.96
CA GLU A 28 -13.60 -6.81 -7.51
C GLU A 28 -12.58 -5.87 -6.86
N VAL A 29 -13.01 -5.18 -5.79
CA VAL A 29 -12.14 -4.28 -5.04
C VAL A 29 -11.99 -4.78 -3.61
N VAL A 30 -10.79 -5.27 -3.31
CA VAL A 30 -10.39 -5.70 -1.97
C VAL A 30 -9.40 -4.68 -1.42
N VAL A 31 -9.71 -4.11 -0.27
CA VAL A 31 -8.86 -3.14 0.42
C VAL A 31 -8.04 -3.85 1.48
N LEU A 32 -6.73 -3.70 1.42
CA LEU A 32 -5.83 -4.04 2.52
C LEU A 32 -5.39 -2.74 3.19
N ALA A 33 -5.73 -2.58 4.46
CA ALA A 33 -5.36 -1.39 5.22
C ALA A 33 -5.14 -1.79 6.68
N ASP A 34 -4.03 -1.32 7.27
CA ASP A 34 -3.84 -1.45 8.71
C ASP A 34 -4.91 -0.65 9.49
N HIS A 35 -5.14 -1.04 10.74
CA HIS A 35 -6.10 -0.39 11.63
C HIS A 35 -5.79 1.10 11.81
N THR A 36 -4.53 1.53 11.71
CA THR A 36 -4.14 2.95 11.81
C THR A 36 -4.68 3.79 10.66
N LYS A 37 -5.14 3.18 9.56
CA LYS A 37 -5.82 3.88 8.45
C LYS A 37 -7.32 4.04 8.67
N LEU A 38 -7.93 3.30 9.60
CA LEU A 38 -9.36 3.36 9.89
C LEU A 38 -9.70 4.68 10.60
N GLY A 39 -10.79 5.32 10.17
CA GLY A 39 -11.23 6.61 10.71
C GLY A 39 -10.35 7.79 10.29
N SER A 40 -9.44 7.58 9.32
CA SER A 40 -8.61 8.63 8.74
C SER A 40 -9.16 9.06 7.38
N ASP A 41 -9.54 10.33 7.27
CA ASP A 41 -9.92 10.93 6.00
C ASP A 41 -8.79 11.81 5.44
N THR A 42 -8.57 11.73 4.13
CA THR A 42 -7.54 12.48 3.39
C THR A 42 -8.13 13.13 2.14
N MET A 43 -7.40 14.03 1.48
CA MET A 43 -8.00 14.95 0.50
C MET A 43 -8.67 14.28 -0.71
N PHE A 44 -8.19 13.13 -1.20
CA PHE A 44 -8.68 12.54 -2.46
C PHE A 44 -9.24 11.13 -2.25
N GLN A 45 -10.54 10.96 -2.40
CA GLN A 45 -11.20 9.66 -2.40
C GLN A 45 -10.76 8.84 -3.61
N THR A 46 -10.37 7.59 -3.43
CA THR A 46 -9.99 6.65 -4.51
C THR A 46 -11.08 5.62 -4.78
N VAL A 47 -11.69 5.09 -3.71
CA VAL A 47 -12.76 4.08 -3.78
C VAL A 47 -13.88 4.49 -2.84
N PRO A 48 -15.10 4.73 -3.33
CA PRO A 48 -16.26 4.93 -2.45
C PRO A 48 -16.63 3.60 -1.77
N THR A 49 -17.23 3.66 -0.57
CA THR A 49 -17.46 2.47 0.27
C THR A 49 -18.27 1.39 -0.44
N GLU A 50 -19.23 1.78 -1.28
CA GLU A 50 -20.13 0.88 -2.00
C GLU A 50 -19.42 0.01 -3.05
N LEU A 51 -18.22 0.39 -3.47
CA LEU A 51 -17.39 -0.42 -4.37
C LEU A 51 -16.44 -1.36 -3.62
N ILE A 52 -16.25 -1.18 -2.30
CA ILE A 52 -15.39 -2.04 -1.51
C ILE A 52 -16.14 -3.32 -1.19
N THR A 53 -15.64 -4.43 -1.71
CA THR A 53 -16.25 -5.75 -1.48
C THR A 53 -15.75 -6.39 -0.18
N ARG A 54 -14.45 -6.22 0.10
CA ARG A 54 -13.79 -6.80 1.26
C ARG A 54 -12.72 -5.86 1.81
N LEU A 55 -12.61 -5.82 3.13
CA LEU A 55 -11.53 -5.18 3.87
C LEU A 55 -10.72 -6.25 4.60
N VAL A 56 -9.41 -6.23 4.41
CA VAL A 56 -8.45 -6.96 5.25
C VAL A 56 -7.71 -5.94 6.12
N THR A 57 -7.77 -6.12 7.43
CA THR A 57 -7.06 -5.29 8.42
C THR A 57 -6.27 -6.16 9.39
N ASP A 58 -5.25 -5.63 10.03
CA ASP A 58 -4.67 -6.24 11.23
C ASP A 58 -5.57 -6.02 12.46
N GLU A 59 -5.29 -6.75 13.54
CA GLU A 59 -6.03 -6.64 14.81
C GLU A 59 -5.82 -5.26 15.44
N PRO A 60 -6.88 -4.45 15.61
CA PRO A 60 -6.77 -3.16 16.28
C PRO A 60 -6.48 -3.35 17.78
N PRO A 61 -5.68 -2.47 18.40
CA PRO A 61 -5.53 -2.46 19.86
C PRO A 61 -6.89 -2.26 20.55
N LEU A 62 -7.11 -2.93 21.69
CA LEU A 62 -8.37 -2.88 22.45
C LEU A 62 -8.84 -1.45 22.83
N HIS A 63 -7.93 -0.48 22.81
CA HIS A 63 -8.17 0.92 23.18
C HIS A 63 -8.50 1.80 21.97
N ASP A 64 -8.41 1.27 20.75
CA ASP A 64 -8.74 2.00 19.53
C ASP A 64 -10.23 1.84 19.19
N GLU A 65 -11.07 2.49 19.99
CA GLU A 65 -12.52 2.49 19.80
C GLU A 65 -12.94 3.08 18.44
N ARG A 66 -12.13 3.99 17.88
CA ARG A 66 -12.39 4.58 16.57
C ARG A 66 -12.24 3.54 15.48
N ALA A 67 -11.13 2.80 15.46
CA ALA A 67 -10.91 1.75 14.48
C ALA A 67 -12.02 0.69 14.55
N ALA A 68 -12.42 0.29 15.76
CA ALA A 68 -13.52 -0.66 15.97
C ALA A 68 -14.87 -0.14 15.43
N ALA A 69 -15.21 1.13 15.67
CA ALA A 69 -16.46 1.73 15.19
C ALA A 69 -16.52 1.81 13.66
N GLU A 70 -15.40 2.14 13.01
CA GLU A 70 -15.31 2.18 11.54
C GLU A 70 -15.41 0.79 10.93
N LEU A 71 -14.79 -0.22 11.56
CA LEU A 71 -14.88 -1.60 11.14
C LEU A 71 -16.33 -2.11 11.17
N GLN A 72 -17.04 -1.81 12.26
CA GLN A 72 -18.46 -2.13 12.39
C GLN A 72 -19.30 -1.40 11.33
N SER A 73 -19.04 -0.11 11.12
CA SER A 73 -19.77 0.70 10.14
C SER A 73 -19.56 0.22 8.69
N LEU A 74 -18.37 -0.27 8.36
CA LEU A 74 -18.08 -0.89 7.07
C LEU A 74 -18.82 -2.23 6.92
N ALA A 75 -18.82 -3.06 7.96
CA ALA A 75 -19.56 -4.33 7.96
C ALA A 75 -21.08 -4.11 7.81
N ASP A 76 -21.63 -3.09 8.48
CA ASP A 76 -23.05 -2.71 8.38
C ASP A 76 -23.42 -2.23 6.96
N GLN A 77 -22.46 -1.70 6.20
CA GLN A 77 -22.61 -1.33 4.79
C GLN A 77 -22.39 -2.50 3.82
N GLY A 78 -22.15 -3.71 4.34
CA GLY A 78 -22.01 -4.93 3.55
C GLY A 78 -20.58 -5.23 3.09
N VAL A 79 -19.57 -4.53 3.61
CA VAL A 79 -18.16 -4.86 3.36
C VAL A 79 -17.79 -6.11 4.16
N GLU A 80 -17.24 -7.13 3.50
CA GLU A 80 -16.73 -8.30 4.21
C GLU A 80 -15.43 -7.93 4.95
N VAL A 81 -15.43 -8.00 6.27
CA VAL A 81 -14.26 -7.68 7.08
C VAL A 81 -13.51 -8.94 7.47
N THR A 82 -12.21 -8.98 7.19
CA THR A 82 -11.28 -10.01 7.66
C THR A 82 -10.18 -9.38 8.50
N VAL A 83 -10.01 -9.86 9.74
CA VAL A 83 -8.90 -9.46 10.61
C VAL A 83 -7.77 -10.48 10.47
N ALA A 84 -6.59 -10.01 10.09
CA ALA A 84 -5.38 -10.80 9.93
C ALA A 84 -4.64 -10.90 11.26
N GLY A 85 -4.50 -12.13 11.77
CA GLY A 85 -3.80 -12.44 13.00
C GLY A 85 -3.18 -13.84 12.98
N PRO A 86 -2.31 -14.17 13.94
CA PRO A 86 -1.62 -15.47 14.01
C PRO A 86 -2.58 -16.66 14.19
N ASP A 87 -3.77 -16.39 14.73
CA ASP A 87 -4.83 -17.37 14.98
C ASP A 87 -6.02 -17.19 14.02
N ALA A 88 -5.77 -16.66 12.81
CA ALA A 88 -6.78 -16.74 11.74
C ALA A 88 -7.00 -18.22 11.42
N ASP A 89 -7.94 -18.83 12.14
CA ASP A 89 -8.38 -20.21 11.99
C ASP A 89 -9.05 -20.33 10.62
N ALA A 90 -8.23 -20.48 9.59
CA ALA A 90 -8.67 -20.63 8.22
C ALA A 90 -9.09 -22.09 8.00
N PRO A 91 -10.37 -22.40 7.72
CA PRO A 91 -10.71 -23.66 7.08
C PRO A 91 -10.30 -23.54 5.60
N GLY A 92 -9.15 -24.09 5.25
CA GLY A 92 -8.82 -24.39 3.85
C GLY A 92 -7.74 -23.51 3.20
N GLY A 93 -6.51 -23.67 3.64
CA GLY A 93 -5.33 -23.47 2.80
C GLY A 93 -4.55 -24.79 2.82
N ASP A 94 -4.49 -25.46 1.67
CA ASP A 94 -3.85 -26.75 1.42
C ASP A 94 -2.67 -27.02 2.37
N ALA A 95 -2.85 -27.99 3.27
CA ALA A 95 -1.73 -28.51 4.05
C ALA A 95 -0.67 -28.98 3.04
N PRO A 96 0.62 -28.59 3.19
CA PRO A 96 1.65 -29.06 2.29
C PRO A 96 1.63 -30.60 2.30
N PRO A 97 1.59 -31.27 1.14
CA PRO A 97 1.46 -32.73 1.10
C PRO A 97 2.62 -33.35 1.89
N PRO A 98 2.35 -34.27 2.84
CA PRO A 98 3.41 -34.93 3.57
C PRO A 98 4.12 -35.87 2.60
N GLY A 99 5.35 -35.52 2.17
CA GLY A 99 6.20 -36.45 1.43
C GLY A 99 7.01 -35.90 0.25
N GLY A 100 7.24 -34.59 0.15
CA GLY A 100 8.23 -34.05 -0.79
C GLY A 100 9.63 -34.56 -0.45
N ARG A 101 10.15 -35.52 -1.23
CA ARG A 101 11.54 -36.02 -1.14
C ARG A 101 12.53 -34.85 -1.03
N PRO A 102 13.62 -34.98 -0.24
CA PRO A 102 14.57 -33.89 -0.06
C PRO A 102 15.07 -33.45 -1.44
N ARG A 103 14.86 -32.15 -1.71
CA ARG A 103 15.31 -31.50 -2.94
C ARG A 103 16.82 -31.74 -3.02
N ARG A 104 17.23 -32.59 -3.94
CA ARG A 104 18.64 -32.90 -4.17
C ARG A 104 19.30 -31.59 -4.58
N ASP A 105 20.23 -31.10 -3.76
CA ASP A 105 21.03 -29.91 -4.06
C ASP A 105 21.74 -30.13 -5.40
N MET A 106 21.14 -29.62 -6.47
CA MET A 106 21.83 -29.51 -7.75
C MET A 106 22.71 -28.28 -7.66
N PRO A 107 24.04 -28.42 -7.74
CA PRO A 107 24.93 -27.26 -7.73
C PRO A 107 24.57 -26.37 -8.92
N LEU A 108 24.21 -25.12 -8.62
CA LEU A 108 23.98 -24.09 -9.62
C LEU A 108 25.20 -24.01 -10.57
N PRO A 109 25.00 -23.92 -11.90
CA PRO A 109 26.09 -23.69 -12.83
C PRO A 109 26.84 -22.42 -12.42
N GLY A 110 28.13 -22.56 -12.10
CA GLY A 110 28.95 -21.49 -11.55
C GLY A 110 28.94 -20.25 -12.46
N GLN A 111 28.75 -19.08 -11.86
CA GLN A 111 28.94 -17.80 -12.54
C GLN A 111 30.36 -17.77 -13.11
N ARG A 112 30.46 -17.71 -14.45
CA ARG A 112 31.73 -17.50 -15.15
C ARG A 112 32.33 -16.17 -14.71
N ARG A 113 33.29 -16.25 -13.80
CA ARG A 113 34.17 -15.15 -13.38
C ARG A 113 34.93 -14.66 -14.62
N THR A 114 34.52 -13.52 -15.18
CA THR A 114 35.26 -12.83 -16.23
C THR A 114 36.50 -12.19 -15.60
N GLN A 115 37.65 -12.89 -15.69
CA GLN A 115 38.95 -12.25 -15.52
C GLN A 115 39.21 -11.36 -16.73
N ASN A 116 38.88 -10.07 -16.61
CA ASN A 116 39.47 -9.04 -17.46
C ASN A 116 40.51 -8.29 -16.64
N GLY A 117 41.75 -8.77 -16.73
CA GLY A 117 42.92 -7.94 -16.43
C GLY A 117 43.08 -6.90 -17.53
N GLY A 118 43.25 -5.63 -17.14
CA GLY A 118 43.54 -4.54 -18.09
C GLY A 118 43.32 -3.14 -17.53
N LEU A 119 44.32 -2.66 -16.80
CA LEU A 119 44.85 -1.27 -16.77
C LEU A 119 43.92 -0.12 -17.21
N GLY A 120 43.52 0.74 -16.26
CA GLY A 120 42.94 2.07 -16.54
C GLY A 120 42.60 2.85 -15.25
N PRO A 121 42.89 4.15 -15.15
CA PRO A 121 43.16 4.83 -13.87
C PRO A 121 41.93 5.27 -13.07
N GLN A 122 42.12 5.26 -11.74
CA GLN A 122 41.25 5.85 -10.71
C GLN A 122 40.74 7.24 -11.09
N LEU A 123 39.42 7.39 -11.16
CA LEU A 123 38.76 8.67 -11.04
C LEU A 123 38.05 8.74 -9.69
N ARG A 124 38.25 9.90 -9.07
CA ARG A 124 38.20 10.20 -7.65
C ARG A 124 36.77 10.29 -7.12
N SER A 125 36.64 9.94 -5.85
CA SER A 125 35.50 10.20 -4.98
C SER A 125 35.14 11.69 -4.92
N ALA A 126 33.84 11.99 -4.88
CA ALA A 126 33.33 13.27 -4.40
C ALA A 126 32.15 13.04 -3.45
N SER A 127 32.30 13.61 -2.26
CA SER A 127 31.45 13.51 -1.08
C SER A 127 30.12 14.24 -1.24
N ALA A 128 29.15 13.80 -0.43
CA ALA A 128 27.86 14.42 -0.18
C ALA A 128 27.96 15.87 0.33
N LEU A 129 27.02 16.72 -0.08
CA LEU A 129 26.57 17.92 0.65
C LEU A 129 25.06 18.16 0.46
N THR A 130 24.35 17.85 1.53
CA THR A 130 23.15 18.44 2.17
C THR A 130 22.43 19.67 1.56
N ASP A 131 21.13 19.47 1.38
CA ASP A 131 19.96 20.24 1.86
C ASP A 131 20.11 21.72 2.31
N VAL A 132 19.30 22.61 1.72
CA VAL A 132 18.65 23.73 2.42
C VAL A 132 17.38 24.20 1.67
N SER A 133 16.25 23.82 2.24
CA SER A 133 14.97 24.52 2.44
C SER A 133 14.89 26.02 2.09
N GLY A 134 13.73 26.43 1.55
CA GLY A 134 13.29 27.83 1.52
C GLY A 134 11.98 28.07 0.76
N GLU A 135 10.88 28.17 1.51
CA GLU A 135 9.55 28.69 1.15
C GLU A 135 9.65 30.04 0.39
N GLN A 136 8.70 30.50 -0.43
CA GLN A 136 7.37 30.92 -0.02
C GLN A 136 6.51 31.34 -1.22
N ARG A 137 5.22 31.02 -1.11
CA ARG A 137 4.07 31.50 -1.90
C ARG A 137 3.98 33.04 -1.98
N ALA A 138 3.46 33.58 -3.08
CA ALA A 138 2.23 34.39 -3.09
C ALA A 138 1.78 34.78 -4.52
N ARG A 139 0.47 34.66 -4.73
CA ARG A 139 -0.31 35.02 -5.93
C ARG A 139 -0.72 36.49 -5.85
N VAL A 140 -0.84 37.20 -6.98
CA VAL A 140 -1.86 38.24 -7.15
C VAL A 140 -2.37 38.23 -8.59
N ALA A 141 -3.70 38.15 -8.71
CA ALA A 141 -4.47 38.10 -9.92
C ALA A 141 -4.44 39.42 -10.69
N ASP A 142 -4.31 39.32 -12.02
CA ASP A 142 -4.54 40.43 -12.95
C ASP A 142 -5.60 39.98 -13.95
N LEU A 143 -6.74 40.65 -13.97
CA LEU A 143 -7.70 40.65 -15.09
C LEU A 143 -8.74 41.77 -14.88
N ARG A 144 -8.36 42.98 -15.30
CA ARG A 144 -9.28 44.03 -15.77
C ARG A 144 -9.20 44.11 -17.30
N ARG A 145 -10.32 43.87 -17.98
CA ARG A 145 -10.78 44.38 -19.29
C ARG A 145 -11.91 43.45 -19.75
N ARG A 146 -13.06 43.88 -20.26
CA ARG A 146 -13.52 45.14 -20.84
C ARG A 146 -15.03 45.18 -20.70
#